data_AF-A0AAQ3TKX1-F1
#
_entry.id   AF-A0AAQ3TKX1-F1
#
_cell.length_a   1.000
_cell.length_b   1.000
_cell.length_c   1.000
_cell.angle_alpha   90.00
_cell.angle_beta   90.00
_cell.angle_gamma   90.00
#
_symmetry.space_group_name_H-M   'P 1'
#
loop_
_entity.id
_entity.type
_entity.pdbx_description
1 polymer ?
#
loop_
_entity_poly.entity_id
_entity_poly.type
_entity_poly.pdbx_seq_one_letter_code
_entity_poly.pdbx_strand_id
1 'polypeptide(L)' 'MKGVHRFGVKGKLAPRYVGPFKITEQCGPVAYRIELRSHLAAVHDVFHVSQLKKCLKVLEEVVDTSQIQTEPDLTL' A
#
# COMPACT_ATOMS: atom_id res chain seq x y z
N MET A 1 3.11 -2.76 23.92
CA MET A 1 2.90 -1.92 22.71
C MET A 1 3.18 -2.76 21.48
N LYS A 2 2.15 -3.25 20.78
CA LYS A 2 2.32 -3.96 19.51
C LYS A 2 2.78 -2.92 18.48
N GLY A 3 4.01 -3.03 17.99
CA GLY A 3 4.51 -2.15 16.95
C GLY A 3 3.61 -2.23 15.71
N VAL A 4 3.47 -1.11 14.99
CA VAL A 4 2.77 -1.10 13.71
C VAL A 4 3.40 -2.15 12.81
N HIS A 5 2.63 -3.18 12.41
CA HIS A 5 3.07 -4.17 11.45
C HIS A 5 3.36 -3.45 10.13
N ARG A 6 4.65 -3.29 9.81
CA ARG A 6 5.10 -2.74 8.53
C ARG A 6 5.14 -3.85 7.49
N PHE A 7 5.10 -3.44 6.22
CA PHE A 7 5.07 -4.30 5.04
C PHE A 7 6.29 -5.24 4.93
N GLY A 8 6.27 -6.38 5.62
CA GLY A 8 7.26 -7.47 5.51
C GLY A 8 8.66 -7.16 6.05
N VAL A 9 9.08 -5.90 6.07
CA VAL A 9 10.44 -5.50 6.44
C VAL A 9 10.51 -5.16 7.93
N LYS A 10 11.16 -6.02 8.71
CA LYS A 10 11.50 -5.78 10.12
C LYS A 10 12.92 -5.22 10.22
N GLY A 11 13.10 -4.11 10.94
CA GLY A 11 14.42 -3.52 11.19
C GLY A 11 14.39 -2.01 11.37
N LYS A 12 15.51 -1.43 11.83
CA LYS A 12 15.71 0.03 11.78
C LYS A 12 15.69 0.48 10.32
N LEU A 13 15.12 1.65 10.05
CA LEU A 13 14.96 2.23 8.71
C LEU A 13 14.02 1.45 7.76
N ALA A 14 13.23 0.49 8.26
CA ALA A 14 12.22 -0.20 7.44
C ALA A 14 11.25 0.81 6.78
N PRO A 15 10.91 0.63 5.48
CA PRO A 15 10.00 1.52 4.78
C PRO A 15 8.66 1.67 5.50
N ARG A 16 8.15 2.91 5.56
CA ARG A 16 6.82 3.20 6.13
C ARG A 16 5.70 3.03 5.11
N TYR A 17 6.00 3.30 3.84
CA TYR A 17 5.06 3.19 2.71
C TYR A 17 5.63 2.22 1.71
N VAL A 18 4.74 1.57 0.96
CA VAL A 18 5.08 0.68 -0.15
C VAL A 18 4.63 1.30 -1.46
N GLY A 19 5.46 1.14 -2.48
CA GLY A 19 5.15 1.39 -3.88
C GLY A 19 4.71 2.82 -4.24
N PRO A 20 5.14 3.35 -5.39
CA PRO A 20 4.28 4.26 -6.11
C PRO A 20 3.11 3.45 -6.69
N PHE A 21 1.89 3.89 -6.41
CA PHE A 21 0.67 3.38 -7.06
C PHE A 21 -0.02 4.53 -7.78
N LYS A 22 -0.59 4.22 -8.95
CA LYS A 22 -1.35 5.19 -9.73
C LYS A 22 -2.75 5.29 -9.13
N ILE A 23 -3.24 6.51 -8.90
CA ILE A 23 -4.65 6.72 -8.57
C ILE A 23 -5.45 6.58 -9.86
N THR A 24 -6.42 5.67 -9.87
CA THR A 24 -7.31 5.43 -11.01
C THR A 24 -8.58 6.26 -10.91
N GLU A 25 -9.12 6.42 -9.71
CA GLU A 25 -10.39 7.10 -9.47
C GLU A 25 -10.44 7.77 -8.08
N GLN A 26 -11.18 8.87 -7.96
CA GLN A 26 -11.61 9.41 -6.67
C GLN A 26 -13.03 8.91 -6.36
N CYS A 27 -13.16 7.94 -5.44
CA CYS A 27 -14.44 7.33 -5.09
C CYS A 27 -15.25 8.16 -4.09
N GLY A 28 -14.65 9.19 -3.48
CA GLY A 28 -15.34 10.13 -2.60
C GLY A 28 -14.44 11.25 -2.12
N PRO A 29 -14.93 12.13 -1.22
CA PRO A 29 -14.15 13.25 -0.70
C PRO A 29 -12.83 12.82 -0.01
N VAL A 30 -12.79 11.60 0.52
CA VAL A 30 -11.67 11.07 1.31
C VAL A 30 -11.21 9.68 0.88
N ALA A 31 -11.73 9.16 -0.24
CA ALA A 31 -11.46 7.80 -0.70
C ALA A 31 -10.98 7.79 -2.15
N TYR A 32 -9.89 7.08 -2.41
CA TYR A 32 -9.27 6.98 -3.73
C TYR A 32 -9.01 5.52 -4.08
N ARG A 33 -9.24 5.17 -5.34
CA ARG A 33 -8.90 3.88 -5.91
C ARG A 33 -7.52 3.93 -6.52
N ILE A 34 -6.72 2.89 -6.30
CA ILE A 34 -5.35 2.78 -6.81
C ILE A 34 -5.18 1.53 -7.66
N GLU A 35 -4.29 1.62 -8.65
CA GLU A 35 -3.91 0.49 -9.50
C GLU A 35 -2.94 -0.41 -8.73
N LEU A 36 -3.48 -1.46 -8.09
CA LEU A 36 -2.69 -2.49 -7.41
C LEU A 36 -2.08 -3.47 -8.42
N ARG A 37 -0.88 -3.97 -8.10
CA ARG A 37 -0.24 -5.04 -8.89
C ARG A 37 -0.92 -6.38 -8.62
N SER A 38 -0.82 -7.31 -9.57
CA SER A 38 -1.45 -8.64 -9.50
C SER A 38 -1.13 -9.43 -8.23
N HIS A 39 0.06 -9.29 -7.65
CA HIS A 39 0.44 -9.98 -6.41
C HIS A 39 -0.23 -9.38 -5.15
N LEU A 40 -0.90 -8.22 -5.26
CA LEU A 40 -1.71 -7.59 -4.20
C LEU A 40 -3.20 -7.70 -4.49
N ALA A 41 -3.64 -8.60 -5.37
CA ALA A 41 -5.05 -8.76 -5.75
C ALA A 41 -5.97 -9.09 -4.56
N ALA A 42 -5.43 -9.59 -3.45
CA ALA A 42 -6.19 -9.85 -2.22
C ALA A 42 -6.48 -8.57 -1.41
N VAL A 43 -5.85 -7.44 -1.72
CA VAL A 43 -6.04 -6.16 -1.02
C VAL A 43 -7.10 -5.34 -1.76
N HIS A 44 -8.01 -4.73 -1.01
CA HIS A 44 -8.93 -3.75 -1.58
C HIS A 44 -8.17 -2.59 -2.23
N ASP A 45 -8.59 -2.19 -3.42
CA ASP A 45 -7.96 -1.14 -4.21
C ASP A 45 -8.42 0.28 -3.80
N VAL A 46 -9.41 0.39 -2.91
CA VAL A 46 -9.91 1.67 -2.39
C VAL A 46 -9.32 1.97 -1.01
N PHE A 47 -8.64 3.10 -0.90
CA PHE A 47 -7.97 3.55 0.32
C PHE A 47 -8.47 4.91 0.79
N HIS A 48 -8.50 5.10 2.10
CA HIS A 48 -8.74 6.42 2.71
C HIS A 48 -7.50 7.32 2.53
N VAL A 49 -7.71 8.62 2.31
CA VAL A 49 -6.64 9.60 2.04
C VAL A 49 -5.54 9.64 3.11
N SER A 50 -5.86 9.33 4.37
CA SER A 50 -4.88 9.28 5.48
C SER A 50 -3.87 8.13 5.36
N GLN A 51 -4.18 7.10 4.57
CA GLN A 51 -3.31 5.95 4.33
C GLN A 51 -2.39 6.18 3.11
N LEU A 52 -2.71 7.18 2.29
CA LEU A 52 -1.97 7.53 1.09
C LEU A 52 -0.96 8.65 1.38
N LYS A 53 0.14 8.65 0.64
CA LYS A 53 1.11 9.75 0.64
C LYS A 53 1.49 10.08 -0.79
N LYS A 54 1.42 11.36 -1.16
CA LYS A 54 1.81 11.82 -2.50
C LYS A 54 3.26 11.41 -2.78
N CYS A 55 3.45 10.64 -3.84
CA CYS A 55 4.78 10.30 -4.32
C CYS A 55 5.38 11.51 -5.05
N LEU A 56 6.56 11.97 -4.63
CA LEU A 56 7.28 13.09 -5.26
C LEU A 56 8.34 12.63 -6.26
N LYS A 57 8.57 11.31 -6.37
CA LYS A 57 9.51 10.70 -7.30
C LYS A 57 8.82 10.29 -8.60
N VAL A 58 9.57 10.29 -9.70
CA VAL A 58 9.10 9.82 -11.02
C VAL A 58 8.63 8.36 -10.89
N LEU A 59 7.48 8.06 -11.49
CA LEU A 59 6.69 6.82 -11.36
C LEU A 59 7.42 5.51 -11.72
N GLU A 60 8.66 5.57 -12.22
CA GLU A 60 9.43 4.44 -12.74
C GLU A 60 10.26 3.70 -11.67
N GLU A 61 10.47 4.29 -10.47
CA GLU A 61 11.08 3.56 -9.35
C GLU A 61 10.06 2.57 -8.75
N VAL A 62 9.95 1.42 -9.40
CA VAL A 62 9.29 0.23 -8.90
C VAL A 62 10.01 -0.24 -7.64
N VAL A 63 9.55 0.22 -6.47
CA VAL A 63 9.95 -0.44 -5.21
C VAL A 63 9.47 -1.88 -5.28
N ASP A 64 10.38 -2.82 -5.00
CA ASP A 64 10.05 -4.23 -5.01
C ASP A 64 9.00 -4.53 -3.93
N THR A 65 7.84 -4.96 -4.41
CA THR A 65 6.65 -5.26 -3.58
C THR A 65 6.51 -6.77 -3.37
N SER A 66 7.45 -7.57 -3.90
CA SER A 66 7.49 -9.04 -3.78
C SER A 66 7.51 -9.56 -2.34
N GLN A 67 7.91 -8.74 -1.37
CA GLN A 67 7.99 -9.12 0.04
C GLN A 67 6.71 -8.87 0.85
N ILE A 68 5.66 -8.31 0.23
CA ILE A 68 4.39 -8.09 0.92
C ILE A 68 3.61 -9.41 0.93
N GLN A 69 3.70 -10.14 2.04
CA GLN A 69 2.81 -11.28 2.30
C GLN A 69 1.48 -10.75 2.83
N THR A 70 0.44 -10.83 2.01
CA THR A 70 -0.94 -10.56 2.44
C THR A 70 -1.50 -11.82 3.09
N GLU A 71 -1.80 -11.77 4.39
CA GLU A 71 -2.56 -12.85 5.02
C GLU A 71 -4.03 -12.81 4.53
N PRO A 72 -4.65 -13.96 4.25
CA PRO A 72 -6.08 -14.02 3.90
C PRO A 72 -6.93 -13.53 5.09
N ASP A 73 -8.09 -12.94 4.77
CA ASP A 73 -8.97 -12.21 5.69
C ASP A 73 -9.14 -12.87 7.07
N LEU A 74 -8.97 -12.06 8.12
CA LEU A 74 -9.39 -12.36 9.50
C LEU A 74 -10.88 -12.01 9.71
N THR A 75 -11.75 -12.36 8.76
CA THR A 75 -13.19 -12.31 8.99
C THR A 75 -13.56 -13.46 9.93
N LEU A 76 -13.81 -13.12 11.20
CA LEU A 76 -14.53 -13.97 12.15
C LEU A 76 -15.96 -14.23 11.67
#